data_AF-A0A1Y4S161-F1
#
_entry.id   AF-A0A1Y4S161-F1
#
_cell.length_a   1.000
_cell.length_b   1.000
_cell.length_c   1.000
_cell.angle_alpha   90.00
_cell.angle_beta   90.00
_cell.angle_gamma   90.00
#
_symmetry.space_group_name_H-M   'P 1'
#
loop_
_entity.id
_entity.type
_entity.pdbx_description
1 polymer ?
#
loop_
_entity_poly.entity_id
_entity_poly.type
_entity_poly.pdbx_seq_one_letter_code
_entity_poly.pdbx_strand_id
1 'polypeptide(L)'
;MKRLPILLCLLICLLPLASCGSSKQELLHLGINAVITGVDASGQAITVRDADQSGPLGEQCRIDCADIDLIYCNYETGDVKTISFEELQVEDAVILSIRDSDLKAFQEAGSNELKIEQLQLGTQRLN
;
A
#
# COMPACT_ATOMS: atom_id res chain seq x y z
N MET A 1 31.06 6.99 52.47
CA MET A 1 29.64 6.93 52.00
C MET A 1 29.34 7.93 50.87
N LYS A 2 30.20 8.06 49.84
CA LYS A 2 29.99 9.01 48.71
C LYS A 2 29.83 8.33 47.34
N ARG A 3 29.97 7.00 47.27
CA ARG A 3 29.92 6.23 46.02
C ARG A 3 28.54 5.62 45.73
N LEU A 4 27.64 5.59 46.72
CA LEU A 4 26.27 5.11 46.58
C LEU A 4 25.42 5.97 45.62
N PRO A 5 25.45 7.32 45.64
CA PRO A 5 24.66 8.12 44.70
C PRO A 5 25.20 8.03 43.26
N ILE A 6 26.51 7.82 43.08
CA ILE A 6 27.14 7.67 41.76
C ILE A 6 26.77 6.31 41.15
N LEU A 7 26.77 5.25 41.96
CA LEU A 7 26.37 3.91 41.53
C LEU A 7 24.87 3.87 41.16
N LEU A 8 24.02 4.55 41.92
CA LEU A 8 22.59 4.65 41.65
C LEU A 8 22.30 5.46 40.37
N CYS A 9 23.03 6.55 40.13
CA CYS A 9 22.92 7.35 38.92
C CYS A 9 23.33 6.56 37.67
N LEU A 10 24.41 5.77 37.76
CA LEU A 10 24.87 4.88 36.69
C LEU A 10 23.84 3.78 36.37
N LEU A 11 23.17 3.23 37.38
CA LEU A 11 22.15 2.19 37.20
C LEU A 11 20.89 2.73 36.52
N ILE A 12 20.48 3.97 36.84
CA ILE A 12 19.30 4.63 36.25
C ILE A 12 19.55 5.00 34.76
N CYS A 13 20.77 5.38 34.40
CA CYS A 13 21.14 5.70 33.02
C CYS A 13 21.16 4.49 32.07
N LEU A 14 21.21 3.26 32.59
CA LEU A 14 21.25 2.03 31.79
C LEU A 14 19.87 1.42 31.52
N LEU A 15 18.82 1.91 32.19
CA LEU A 15 17.46 1.36 32.08
C LEU A 15 16.66 1.75 30.81
N PRO A 16 16.90 2.88 30.10
CA PRO A 16 16.06 3.23 28.95
C PRO A 16 16.47 2.60 27.61
N LEU A 17 17.47 1.70 27.56
CA LEU A 17 17.97 1.13 26.30
C LEU A 17 17.17 -0.09 25.78
N ALA A 18 16.14 -0.53 26.51
CA ALA A 18 15.33 -1.69 26.14
C ALA A 18 13.85 -1.30 25.92
N SER A 19 13.57 -0.50 24.90
CA SER A 19 12.25 -0.52 24.26
C SER A 19 12.28 0.10 22.87
N CYS A 20 13.10 -0.45 21.97
CA CYS A 20 12.65 -0.55 20.59
C CYS A 20 11.90 -1.88 20.52
N GLY A 21 10.60 -1.82 20.78
CA GLY A 21 9.71 -2.93 20.45
C GLY A 21 9.94 -3.24 18.98
N SER A 22 10.51 -4.41 18.70
CA SER A 22 10.55 -4.98 17.35
C SER A 22 9.10 -5.38 17.02
N SER A 23 8.25 -4.38 16.75
CA SER A 23 7.10 -4.65 15.92
C SER A 23 7.72 -5.08 14.60
N LYS A 24 7.40 -6.30 14.15
CA LYS A 24 7.61 -6.67 12.75
C LYS A 24 6.89 -5.57 11.96
N GLN A 25 7.64 -4.61 11.45
CA GLN A 25 7.07 -3.55 10.64
C GLN A 25 6.49 -4.27 9.43
N GLU A 26 5.17 -4.29 9.37
CA GLU A 26 4.47 -4.78 8.21
C GLU A 26 4.92 -3.92 7.04
N LEU A 27 5.66 -4.54 6.12
CA LEU A 27 6.12 -3.87 4.93
C LEU A 27 4.88 -3.55 4.10
N LEU A 28 4.77 -2.28 3.72
CA LEU A 28 3.89 -1.86 2.65
C LEU A 28 4.69 -2.06 1.37
N HIS A 29 4.29 -3.02 0.54
CA HIS A 29 4.69 -3.05 -0.87
C HIS A 29 3.98 -1.89 -1.57
N LEU A 30 4.62 -0.72 -1.50
CA LEU A 30 4.39 0.36 -2.45
C LEU A 30 4.90 -0.14 -3.80
N GLY A 31 4.03 -0.30 -4.80
CA GLY A 31 4.54 -0.35 -6.17
C GLY A 31 4.11 -1.51 -7.06
N ILE A 32 3.01 -2.21 -6.79
CA ILE A 32 2.57 -3.24 -7.75
C ILE A 32 1.91 -2.53 -8.91
N ASN A 33 2.58 -2.54 -10.07
CA ASN A 33 2.07 -1.95 -11.30
C ASN A 33 1.01 -2.85 -11.91
N ALA A 34 -0.16 -2.27 -12.17
CA ALA A 34 -1.30 -2.98 -12.72
C ALA A 34 -1.99 -2.14 -13.81
N VAL A 35 -2.83 -2.81 -14.60
CA VAL A 35 -3.67 -2.17 -15.62
C VAL A 35 -5.12 -2.52 -15.32
N ILE A 36 -5.99 -1.50 -15.31
CA ILE A 36 -7.44 -1.69 -15.13
C ILE A 36 -8.02 -2.39 -16.36
N THR A 37 -8.66 -3.54 -16.16
CA THR A 37 -9.33 -4.33 -17.20
C THR A 37 -10.85 -4.24 -17.12
N GLY A 38 -11.40 -3.75 -16.01
CA GLY A 38 -12.84 -3.55 -15.83
C GLY A 38 -13.15 -2.56 -14.72
N VAL A 39 -14.28 -1.85 -14.85
CA VAL A 39 -14.78 -0.89 -13.86
C VAL A 39 -16.23 -1.25 -13.52
N ASP A 40 -16.50 -1.51 -12.25
CA ASP A 40 -17.83 -1.70 -11.68
C ASP A 40 -18.22 -0.46 -10.88
N ALA A 41 -18.92 0.46 -11.55
CA ALA A 41 -19.40 1.69 -10.93
C ALA A 41 -20.47 1.47 -9.86
N SER A 42 -21.20 0.35 -9.91
CA SER A 42 -22.26 0.08 -8.90
C SER A 42 -21.65 -0.38 -7.59
N GLY A 43 -20.61 -1.22 -7.66
CA GLY A 43 -19.89 -1.74 -6.51
C GLY A 43 -18.67 -0.91 -6.10
N GLN A 44 -18.39 0.21 -6.79
CA GLN A 44 -17.14 0.99 -6.64
C GLN A 44 -15.89 0.10 -6.62
N ALA A 45 -15.78 -0.78 -7.62
CA ALA A 45 -14.70 -1.74 -7.72
C ALA A 45 -14.08 -1.76 -9.11
N ILE A 46 -12.83 -2.18 -9.19
CA ILE A 46 -12.12 -2.40 -10.45
C ILE A 46 -11.66 -3.84 -10.55
N THR A 47 -11.48 -4.30 -11.79
CA THR A 47 -10.67 -5.49 -12.06
C THR A 47 -9.38 -5.02 -12.69
N VAL A 48 -8.26 -5.60 -12.27
CA VAL A 48 -6.93 -5.31 -12.76
C VAL A 48 -6.21 -6.59 -13.15
N ARG A 49 -5.16 -6.43 -13.93
CA ARG A 49 -4.13 -7.44 -14.16
C ARG A 49 -2.76 -6.84 -13.91
N ASP A 50 -1.75 -7.67 -13.68
CA ASP A 50 -0.37 -7.20 -13.64
C ASP A 50 0.00 -6.45 -14.94
N ALA A 51 0.75 -5.35 -14.81
CA ALA A 51 1.27 -4.64 -15.97
C ALA A 51 2.31 -5.50 -16.73
N ASP A 52 3.07 -6.31 -15.98
CA ASP A 52 4.01 -7.29 -16.50
C ASP A 52 3.43 -8.71 -16.38
N GLN A 53 3.63 -9.58 -17.38
CA GLN A 53 3.01 -10.91 -17.46
C GLN A 53 3.37 -11.89 -16.31
N SER A 54 4.28 -11.52 -15.42
CA SER A 54 4.76 -12.38 -14.32
C SER A 54 4.56 -11.76 -12.93
N GLY A 55 3.62 -10.82 -12.79
CA GLY A 55 3.33 -10.21 -11.51
C GLY A 55 2.47 -11.10 -10.59
N PRO A 56 2.26 -10.67 -9.33
CA PRO A 56 1.60 -11.49 -8.32
C PRO A 56 0.07 -11.42 -8.32
N LEU A 57 -0.56 -10.56 -9.14
CA LEU A 57 -2.01 -10.37 -9.18
C LEU A 57 -2.72 -11.39 -10.08
N GLY A 58 -2.01 -11.91 -11.10
CA GLY A 58 -2.55 -12.76 -12.14
C GLY A 58 -3.35 -12.00 -13.20
N GLU A 59 -4.19 -12.73 -13.93
CA GLU A 59 -4.95 -12.19 -15.08
C GLU A 59 -6.19 -11.38 -14.67
N GLN A 60 -6.78 -11.68 -13.51
CA GLN A 60 -8.01 -11.03 -13.03
C GLN A 60 -7.98 -10.92 -11.51
N CYS A 61 -7.69 -9.72 -11.01
CA CYS A 61 -7.74 -9.37 -9.60
C CYS A 61 -8.75 -8.23 -9.39
N ARG A 62 -9.75 -8.45 -8.56
CA ARG A 62 -10.76 -7.47 -8.15
C ARG A 62 -10.24 -6.67 -6.96
N ILE A 63 -10.46 -5.37 -7.01
CA ILE A 63 -10.12 -4.43 -5.93
C ILE A 63 -11.38 -3.64 -5.60
N ASP A 64 -11.77 -3.67 -4.33
CA ASP A 64 -12.78 -2.77 -3.79
C ASP A 64 -12.15 -1.39 -3.55
N CYS A 65 -12.74 -0.35 -4.12
CA CYS A 65 -12.24 1.01 -4.05
C CYS A 65 -13.02 1.91 -3.08
N ALA A 66 -14.05 1.39 -2.39
CA ALA A 66 -14.96 2.22 -1.59
C ALA A 66 -14.26 2.91 -0.39
N ASP A 67 -13.33 2.22 0.27
CA ASP A 67 -12.71 2.66 1.53
C ASP A 67 -11.18 2.86 1.42
N ILE A 68 -10.66 3.11 0.23
CA ILE A 68 -9.22 3.33 -0.01
C ILE A 68 -8.95 4.72 -0.58
N ASP A 69 -7.74 5.21 -0.34
CA ASP A 69 -7.30 6.45 -0.96
C ASP A 69 -7.06 6.22 -2.47
N LEU A 70 -7.67 7.07 -3.30
CA LEU A 70 -7.41 7.16 -4.73
C LEU A 70 -6.64 8.44 -5.00
N ILE A 71 -5.42 8.32 -5.51
CA ILE A 71 -4.56 9.48 -5.77
C ILE A 71 -4.04 9.50 -7.19
N TYR A 72 -3.66 10.68 -7.66
CA TYR A 72 -2.84 10.90 -8.83
C TYR A 72 -1.57 11.64 -8.39
N CYS A 73 -0.42 11.16 -8.86
CA CYS A 73 0.88 11.81 -8.64
C CYS A 73 1.40 12.34 -9.98
N ASN A 74 1.59 13.65 -10.09
CA ASN A 74 2.25 14.25 -11.24
C ASN A 74 3.77 14.11 -11.07
N TYR A 75 4.38 13.19 -11.82
CA TYR A 75 5.81 12.91 -11.69
C TYR A 75 6.75 14.06 -12.10
N GLU A 76 6.29 15.01 -12.92
CA GLU A 76 7.11 16.16 -13.33
C GLU A 76 7.23 17.22 -12.22
N THR A 77 6.13 17.45 -11.50
CA THR A 77 6.02 18.49 -10.46
C THR A 77 6.16 17.94 -9.05
N GLY A 78 5.86 16.65 -8.85
CA GLY A 78 5.74 16.00 -7.54
C GLY A 78 4.38 16.25 -6.86
N ASP A 79 3.44 16.92 -7.52
CA ASP A 79 2.12 17.23 -6.93
C ASP A 79 1.28 15.96 -6.80
N VAL A 80 0.71 15.75 -5.60
CA VAL A 80 -0.23 14.67 -5.31
C VAL A 80 -1.64 15.24 -5.17
N LYS A 81 -2.61 14.62 -5.84
CA LYS A 81 -4.02 15.00 -5.80
C LYS A 81 -4.88 13.78 -5.49
N THR A 82 -5.88 13.94 -4.63
CA THR A 82 -6.95 12.95 -4.51
C THR A 82 -7.81 12.98 -5.78
N ILE A 83 -8.15 11.81 -6.28
CA ILE A 83 -9.07 11.64 -7.42
C ILE A 83 -10.33 10.92 -6.96
N SER A 84 -11.37 11.00 -7.77
CA SER A 84 -12.63 10.29 -7.59
C SER A 84 -12.61 8.95 -8.33
N PHE A 85 -13.48 8.02 -7.94
CA PHE A 85 -13.59 6.71 -8.60
C PHE A 85 -14.01 6.86 -10.07
N GLU A 86 -14.83 7.86 -10.38
CA GLU A 86 -15.34 8.14 -11.73
C GLU A 86 -14.24 8.54 -12.72
N GLU A 87 -13.06 8.93 -12.22
CA GLU A 87 -11.90 9.23 -13.05
C GLU A 87 -11.13 7.98 -13.50
N LEU A 88 -11.39 6.82 -12.90
CA LEU A 88 -10.76 5.55 -13.28
C LEU A 88 -11.42 4.95 -14.51
N GLN A 89 -10.59 4.49 -15.46
CA GLN A 89 -11.05 3.93 -16.72
C GLN A 89 -10.28 2.65 -17.08
N VAL A 90 -10.88 1.83 -17.92
CA VAL A 90 -10.19 0.66 -18.50
C VAL A 90 -8.95 1.13 -19.26
N GLU A 91 -7.89 0.33 -19.21
CA GLU A 91 -6.53 0.61 -19.69
C GLU A 91 -5.74 1.67 -18.90
N ASP A 92 -6.27 2.22 -17.79
CA ASP A 92 -5.44 3.04 -16.92
C ASP A 92 -4.36 2.19 -16.24
N ALA A 93 -3.13 2.69 -16.31
CA ALA A 93 -2.01 2.18 -15.55
C ALA A 93 -2.11 2.71 -14.11
N VAL A 94 -2.08 1.79 -13.15
CA VAL A 94 -2.20 2.10 -11.73
C VAL A 94 -1.07 1.44 -10.94
N ILE A 95 -0.77 2.02 -9.79
CA ILE A 95 0.18 1.50 -8.82
C ILE A 95 -0.57 1.22 -7.53
N LEU A 96 -0.50 -0.02 -7.08
CA LEU A 96 -1.19 -0.48 -5.88
C LEU A 96 -0.23 -0.50 -4.71
N SER A 97 -0.69 0.02 -3.58
CA SER A 97 0.01 -0.06 -2.30
C SER A 97 -0.63 -1.16 -1.45
N ILE A 98 0.11 -2.23 -1.19
CA ILE A 98 -0.41 -3.47 -0.63
C ILE A 98 0.43 -3.87 0.58
N ARG A 99 -0.19 -4.33 1.66
CA ARG A 99 0.57 -4.93 2.77
C ARG A 99 1.08 -6.32 2.37
N ASP A 100 2.27 -6.68 2.82
CA ASP A 100 2.83 -8.03 2.59
C ASP A 100 1.89 -9.15 3.06
N SER A 101 1.20 -8.91 4.18
CA SER A 101 0.30 -9.89 4.79
C SER A 101 -0.91 -10.15 3.89
N ASP A 102 -1.52 -9.08 3.37
CA ASP A 102 -2.66 -9.14 2.46
C ASP A 102 -2.27 -9.79 1.13
N LEU A 103 -1.09 -9.46 0.58
CA LEU A 103 -0.60 -10.08 -0.65
C LEU A 103 -0.34 -11.58 -0.48
N LYS A 104 0.29 -12.00 0.62
CA LYS A 104 0.52 -13.41 0.92
C LYS A 104 -0.79 -14.16 1.16
N ALA A 105 -1.70 -13.58 1.94
CA ALA A 105 -3.00 -14.17 2.20
C ALA A 105 -3.81 -14.36 0.91
N PHE A 106 -3.77 -13.37 0.01
CA PHE A 106 -4.38 -13.46 -1.31
C PHE A 106 -3.81 -14.62 -2.14
N GLN A 107 -2.49 -14.74 -2.19
CA GLN A 107 -1.80 -15.81 -2.92
C GLN A 107 -2.07 -17.20 -2.34
N GLU A 108 -2.14 -17.33 -1.01
CA GLU A 108 -2.42 -18.58 -0.32
C GLU A 108 -3.91 -19.00 -0.43
N ALA A 109 -4.82 -18.03 -0.38
CA ALA A 109 -6.26 -18.28 -0.44
C ALA A 109 -6.74 -18.61 -1.86
N GLY A 110 -5.99 -18.22 -2.91
CA GLY A 110 -6.46 -18.29 -4.29
C GLY A 110 -7.72 -17.43 -4.51
N SER A 111 -7.83 -16.33 -3.75
CA SER A 111 -8.90 -15.35 -3.88
C SER A 111 -8.73 -14.58 -5.19
N ASN A 112 -9.83 -14.08 -5.74
CA ASN A 112 -9.78 -13.12 -6.84
C ASN A 112 -9.91 -11.68 -6.34
N GLU A 113 -10.08 -11.46 -5.04
CA GLU A 113 -10.23 -10.14 -4.44
C GLU A 113 -9.05 -9.84 -3.51
N LEU A 114 -8.42 -8.70 -3.74
CA LEU A 114 -7.24 -8.25 -3.00
C LEU A 114 -7.54 -6.95 -2.27
N LYS A 115 -7.27 -6.95 -0.97
CA LYS A 115 -7.29 -5.75 -0.15
C LYS A 115 -6.01 -4.94 -0.41
N ILE A 116 -6.17 -3.65 -0.63
CA ILE A 116 -5.08 -2.69 -0.78
C ILE A 116 -5.28 -1.51 0.16
N GLU A 117 -4.23 -0.72 0.37
CA GLU A 117 -4.28 0.47 1.21
C GLU A 117 -4.52 1.75 0.40
N GLN A 118 -4.00 1.78 -0.83
CA GLN A 118 -4.10 2.95 -1.71
C GLN A 118 -3.92 2.54 -3.16
N LEU A 119 -4.64 3.22 -4.04
CA LEU A 119 -4.45 3.16 -5.48
C LEU A 119 -3.93 4.50 -5.98
N GLN A 120 -2.83 4.45 -6.75
CA GLN A 120 -2.31 5.61 -7.47
C GLN A 120 -2.53 5.44 -8.97
N LEU A 121 -3.16 6.43 -9.61
CA LEU A 121 -3.23 6.54 -11.06
C LEU A 121 -1.87 7.01 -11.62
N GLY A 122 -1.31 6.25 -12.56
CA GLY A 122 0.03 6.50 -13.09
C GLY A 122 0.12 7.70 -14.04
N THR A 123 -0.90 7.90 -14.88
CA THR A 123 -0.94 9.02 -15.82
C THR A 123 -2.37 9.55 -15.93
N GLN A 124 -2.56 10.84 -15.67
CA GLN A 124 -3.84 11.49 -15.91
C GLN A 124 -3.96 11.76 -17.42
N ARG A 125 -5.07 11.34 -18.02
CA ARG A 125 -5.38 11.63 -19.42
C ARG A 125 -5.52 13.15 -19.56
N LEU A 126 -4.88 13.72 -20.58
CA LEU A 126 -5.14 15.11 -20.96
C LEU A 126 -6.55 15.12 -21.59
N ASN A 127 -7.51 15.73 -20.90
CA ASN A 127 -8.85 15.99 -21.44
C ASN A 127 -8.80 17.03 -22.56
#